data_AF-A0A7S3QSY0-F1
#
_entry.id   AF-A0A7S3QSY0-F1
#
_cell.length_a   1.000
_cell.length_b   1.000
_cell.length_c   1.000
_cell.angle_alpha   90.00
_cell.angle_beta   90.00
_cell.angle_gamma   90.00
#
_symmetry.space_group_name_H-M   'P 1'
#
loop_
_entity.id
_entity.type
_entity.pdbx_description
1 polymer ?
#
loop_
_entity_poly.entity_id
_entity_poly.type
_entity_poly.pdbx_seq_one_letter_code
_entity_poly.pdbx_strand_id
1 'polypeptide(L)'
;GCAGGAKGDPVPAGSAAARLVVARRELQAAQQQLQKAQPGAAAEEPNPLHARMQELQQELREMEAQVRQSQDASEELEDEDDDTYSGSRSSSGSARKLEQESSQGARKLAMPLGVEYQRCAKRAQERNGQRRINSLSQLSAPDGRFVMFSREARKSIPASIIDYIKARNAADVELHRHATQLLQERRAKHVAEGKLQDLPPAGPAPLVQNPLPLKPFKIPKPEQQGTHQPSDEL
;
A
#
# COMPACT_ATOMS: atom_id res chain seq x y z
N GLY A 1 -19.86 -20.49 45.74
CA GLY A 1 -18.46 -20.08 45.58
C GLY A 1 -17.78 -21.07 44.69
N CYS A 2 -17.35 -20.65 43.50
CA CYS A 2 -16.50 -21.43 42.61
C CYS A 2 -15.36 -20.49 42.20
N ALA A 3 -14.21 -20.69 42.82
CA ALA A 3 -12.97 -20.03 42.48
C ALA A 3 -12.34 -20.78 41.29
N GLY A 4 -12.27 -20.11 40.14
CA GLY A 4 -11.50 -20.56 38.99
C GLY A 4 -10.44 -19.52 38.68
N GLY A 5 -9.25 -19.70 39.25
CA GLY A 5 -8.10 -18.84 38.99
C GLY A 5 -7.57 -19.07 37.57
N ALA A 6 -7.77 -18.11 36.68
CA ALA A 6 -7.07 -18.05 35.41
C ALA A 6 -5.61 -17.70 35.67
N LYS A 7 -4.74 -18.71 35.53
CA LYS A 7 -3.29 -18.52 35.41
C LYS A 7 -3.03 -17.71 34.14
N GLY A 8 -2.28 -16.62 34.27
CA GLY A 8 -1.94 -15.74 33.17
C GLY A 8 -1.16 -16.46 32.08
N ASP A 9 -1.62 -16.30 30.85
CA ASP A 9 -0.84 -16.63 29.66
C ASP A 9 0.41 -15.73 29.62
N PRO A 10 1.61 -16.29 29.39
CA PRO A 10 2.80 -15.49 29.20
C PRO A 10 2.67 -14.68 27.90
N VAL A 11 2.78 -13.36 28.06
CA VAL A 11 2.92 -12.35 26.99
C VAL A 11 3.89 -12.86 25.92
N PRO A 12 3.56 -12.80 24.62
CA PRO A 12 4.45 -13.27 23.57
C PRO A 12 5.72 -12.43 23.57
N ALA A 13 6.83 -13.06 23.97
CA ALA A 13 8.17 -12.55 23.74
C ALA A 13 8.30 -12.15 22.27
N GLY A 14 8.88 -10.97 22.02
CA GLY A 14 9.01 -10.42 20.68
C GLY A 14 9.48 -11.46 19.66
N SER A 15 8.89 -11.39 18.46
CA SER A 15 9.17 -12.27 17.31
C SER A 15 10.64 -12.70 17.24
N ALA A 16 10.92 -13.94 16.83
CA ALA A 16 12.29 -14.45 16.62
C ALA A 16 13.17 -13.46 15.81
N ALA A 17 12.57 -12.73 14.86
CA ALA A 17 13.22 -11.65 14.13
C ALA A 17 13.68 -10.47 15.01
N ALA A 18 12.88 -10.08 16.01
CA ALA A 18 13.24 -9.02 16.96
C ALA A 18 14.39 -9.46 17.87
N ARG A 19 14.42 -10.73 18.29
CA ARG A 19 15.52 -11.32 19.07
C ARG A 19 16.82 -11.38 18.26
N LEU A 20 16.75 -11.75 16.98
CA LEU A 20 17.90 -11.76 16.07
C LEU A 20 18.54 -10.37 15.90
N VAL A 21 17.73 -9.30 15.81
CA VAL A 21 18.23 -7.93 15.71
C VAL A 21 18.99 -7.51 16.98
N VAL A 22 18.49 -7.88 18.15
CA VAL A 22 19.15 -7.60 19.43
C VAL A 22 20.47 -8.36 19.54
N ALA A 23 20.48 -9.67 19.27
CA ALA A 23 21.69 -10.48 19.32
C ALA A 23 22.77 -10.02 18.33
N ARG A 24 22.38 -9.59 17.12
CA ARG A 24 23.33 -9.03 16.13
C ARG A 24 23.99 -7.74 16.63
N ARG A 25 23.24 -6.91 17.35
CA ARG A 25 23.75 -5.68 17.97
C ARG A 25 24.70 -5.99 19.13
N GLU A 26 24.38 -7.00 19.93
CA GLU A 26 25.24 -7.44 21.04
C GLU A 26 26.56 -8.04 20.56
N LEU A 27 26.53 -8.87 19.52
CA LEU A 27 27.74 -9.40 18.88
C LEU A 27 28.65 -8.26 18.37
N GLN A 28 28.06 -7.27 17.71
CA GLN A 28 28.81 -6.12 17.21
C GLN A 28 29.44 -5.30 18.36
N ALA A 29 28.74 -5.15 19.48
CA ALA A 29 29.27 -4.49 20.67
C ALA A 29 30.44 -5.28 21.29
N ALA A 30 30.32 -6.61 21.40
CA ALA A 30 31.39 -7.48 21.89
C ALA A 30 32.64 -7.42 20.99
N GLN A 31 32.47 -7.40 19.66
CA GLN A 31 33.58 -7.22 18.71
C GLN A 31 34.29 -5.87 18.90
N GLN A 32 33.54 -4.80 19.12
CA GLN A 32 34.12 -3.48 19.41
C GLN A 32 34.87 -3.44 20.74
N GLN A 33 34.41 -4.17 21.76
CA GLN A 33 35.12 -4.29 23.04
C GLN A 33 36.45 -5.04 22.88
N LEU A 34 36.47 -6.14 22.12
CA LEU A 34 37.70 -6.87 21.79
C LEU A 34 38.70 -6.03 20.99
N GLN A 35 38.24 -5.21 20.04
CA GLN A 35 39.13 -4.31 19.30
C GLN A 35 39.71 -3.19 20.16
N LYS A 36 38.96 -2.72 21.17
CA LYS A 36 39.43 -1.70 22.12
C LYS A 36 40.40 -2.28 23.16
N ALA A 37 40.25 -3.57 23.50
CA ALA A 37 41.22 -4.31 24.27
C ALA A 37 42.43 -4.67 23.38
N GLN A 38 43.32 -3.71 23.12
CA GLN A 38 44.59 -3.99 22.43
C GLN A 38 45.40 -5.07 23.17
N PRO A 39 46.15 -5.93 22.45
CA PRO A 39 46.89 -7.04 23.02
C PRO A 39 48.20 -6.52 23.63
N GLY A 40 48.09 -5.87 24.78
CA GLY A 40 49.21 -5.51 25.63
C GLY A 40 49.41 -6.56 26.71
N ALA A 41 50.31 -7.51 26.44
CA ALA A 41 50.93 -8.46 27.38
C ALA A 41 50.07 -9.62 27.95
N ALA A 42 50.46 -10.82 27.53
CA ALA A 42 50.61 -12.04 28.32
C ALA A 42 49.48 -12.47 29.28
N ALA A 43 48.72 -13.49 28.89
CA ALA A 43 48.37 -14.63 29.74
C ALA A 43 47.58 -15.67 28.92
N GLU A 44 47.99 -16.94 29.00
CA GLU A 44 47.32 -18.13 28.47
C GLU A 44 46.01 -18.47 29.21
N GLU A 45 45.13 -17.49 29.39
CA GLU A 45 43.79 -17.70 29.93
C GLU A 45 42.77 -17.52 28.78
N PRO A 46 41.85 -18.47 28.55
CA PRO A 46 40.82 -18.32 27.52
C PRO A 46 39.97 -17.11 27.88
N ASN A 47 40.23 -16.01 27.17
CA ASN A 47 39.60 -14.72 27.41
C ASN A 47 38.07 -14.93 27.47
N PRO A 48 37.38 -14.64 28.60
CA PRO A 48 35.96 -14.97 28.78
C PRO A 48 35.06 -14.30 27.72
N LEU A 49 35.56 -13.22 27.12
CA LEU A 49 34.95 -12.55 25.97
C LEU A 49 34.91 -13.42 24.71
N HIS A 50 35.92 -14.27 24.49
CA HIS A 50 35.96 -15.19 23.36
C HIS A 50 34.92 -16.30 23.52
N ALA A 51 34.78 -16.86 24.73
CA ALA A 51 33.73 -17.84 25.04
C ALA A 51 32.33 -17.23 24.85
N ARG A 52 32.11 -16.00 25.33
CA ARG A 52 30.84 -15.27 25.13
C ARG A 52 30.56 -14.99 23.65
N MET A 53 31.58 -14.70 22.85
CA MET A 53 31.43 -14.50 21.41
C MET A 53 31.03 -15.79 20.69
N GLN A 54 31.61 -16.94 21.06
CA GLN A 54 31.24 -18.24 20.49
C GLN A 54 29.80 -18.62 20.86
N GLU A 55 29.38 -18.36 22.09
CA GLU A 55 28.00 -18.56 22.56
C GLU A 55 27.01 -17.71 21.73
N LEU A 56 27.29 -16.41 21.57
CA LEU A 56 26.45 -15.51 20.75
C LEU A 56 26.41 -15.93 19.27
N GLN A 57 27.50 -16.46 18.73
CA GLN A 57 27.52 -16.98 17.36
C GLN A 57 26.70 -18.26 17.20
N GLN A 58 26.65 -19.10 18.24
CA GLN A 58 25.81 -20.28 18.24
C GLN A 58 24.33 -19.90 18.36
N GLU A 59 24.00 -18.96 19.25
CA GLU A 59 22.65 -18.43 19.42
C GLU A 59 22.12 -17.77 18.14
N LEU A 60 22.95 -17.01 17.42
CA LEU A 60 22.58 -16.45 16.12
C LEU A 60 22.28 -17.52 15.07
N ARG A 61 23.11 -18.58 14.99
CA ARG A 61 22.86 -19.69 14.06
C ARG A 61 21.54 -20.41 14.36
N GLU A 62 21.23 -20.60 15.63
CA GLU A 62 19.97 -21.22 16.06
C GLU A 62 18.77 -20.33 15.73
N MET A 63 18.86 -19.02 15.96
CA MET A 63 17.80 -18.07 15.60
C MET A 63 17.60 -17.93 14.09
N GLU A 64 18.68 -17.91 13.30
CA GLU A 64 18.61 -17.91 11.83
C GLU A 64 17.94 -19.18 11.31
N ALA A 65 18.26 -20.35 11.88
CA ALA A 65 17.60 -21.61 11.55
C ALA A 65 16.10 -21.59 11.89
N GLN A 66 15.71 -21.04 13.04
CA GLN A 66 14.29 -20.89 13.41
C GLN A 66 13.53 -19.95 12.47
N VAL A 67 14.15 -18.82 12.07
CA VAL A 67 13.53 -17.89 11.11
C VAL A 67 13.36 -18.57 9.76
N ARG A 68 14.38 -19.29 9.28
CA ARG A 68 14.30 -20.03 8.02
C ARG A 68 13.24 -21.13 8.07
N GLN A 69 13.18 -21.91 9.14
CA GLN A 69 12.16 -22.94 9.32
C GLN A 69 10.74 -22.33 9.34
N SER A 70 10.56 -21.14 9.95
CA SER A 70 9.26 -20.45 9.92
C SER A 70 8.91 -19.88 8.55
N GLN A 71 9.90 -19.54 7.72
CA GLN A 71 9.69 -19.11 6.34
C GLN A 71 9.30 -20.31 5.46
N ASP A 72 10.06 -21.40 5.53
CA ASP A 72 9.80 -22.63 4.78
C ASP A 72 8.41 -23.24 5.16
N ALA A 73 8.05 -23.23 6.45
CA ALA A 73 6.72 -23.66 6.91
C ALA A 73 5.58 -22.71 6.52
N SER A 74 5.88 -21.43 6.23
CA SER A 74 4.88 -20.51 5.69
C SER A 74 4.71 -20.72 4.18
N GLU A 75 5.78 -21.02 3.44
CA GLU A 75 5.72 -21.36 2.01
C GLU A 75 4.97 -22.69 1.76
N GLU A 76 5.15 -23.72 2.58
CA GLU A 76 4.39 -24.99 2.44
C GLU A 76 2.88 -24.85 2.71
N LEU A 77 2.45 -23.80 3.43
CA LEU A 77 1.03 -23.51 3.68
C LEU A 77 0.40 -22.61 2.62
N GLU A 78 1.15 -22.15 1.62
CA GLU A 78 0.64 -21.30 0.52
C GLU A 78 0.12 -22.12 -0.68
N ASP A 79 0.17 -23.46 -0.65
CA ASP A 79 -0.31 -24.33 -1.74
C ASP A 79 -1.77 -24.80 -1.62
N GLU A 80 -2.54 -24.39 -0.60
CA GLU A 80 -3.95 -24.85 -0.42
C GLU A 80 -5.06 -23.78 -0.38
N ASP A 81 -4.77 -22.47 -0.51
CA ASP A 81 -5.82 -21.44 -0.60
C ASP A 81 -5.60 -20.45 -1.77
N ASP A 82 -6.11 -20.85 -2.95
CA ASP A 82 -6.41 -19.98 -4.09
C ASP A 82 -7.40 -18.86 -3.68
N ASP A 83 -7.34 -17.69 -4.32
CA ASP A 83 -8.21 -16.50 -4.15
C ASP A 83 -7.94 -15.45 -3.02
N THR A 84 -6.70 -15.18 -2.58
CA THR A 84 -6.41 -13.86 -1.93
C THR A 84 -5.20 -13.13 -2.50
N TYR A 85 -5.45 -12.31 -3.53
CA TYR A 85 -4.52 -11.30 -4.05
C TYR A 85 -4.17 -10.26 -2.96
N SER A 86 -3.13 -10.52 -2.17
CA SER A 86 -2.44 -9.49 -1.40
C SER A 86 -1.25 -8.97 -2.18
N GLY A 87 -1.44 -7.85 -2.87
CA GLY A 87 -0.36 -7.14 -3.53
C GLY A 87 0.72 -6.74 -2.53
N SER A 88 1.83 -7.48 -2.55
CA SER A 88 3.06 -7.19 -1.84
C SER A 88 3.59 -5.81 -2.21
N ARG A 89 3.36 -4.83 -1.33
CA ARG A 89 4.08 -3.55 -1.34
C ARG A 89 5.22 -3.64 -0.34
N SER A 90 6.44 -3.71 -0.86
CA SER A 90 7.67 -3.42 -0.13
C SER A 90 7.52 -2.12 0.66
N SER A 91 7.66 -2.19 1.99
CA SER A 91 7.81 -1.01 2.84
C SER A 91 8.94 -1.23 3.86
N SER A 92 10.16 -1.35 3.36
CA SER A 92 11.37 -1.09 4.14
C SER A 92 11.45 0.43 4.42
N GLY A 93 10.76 0.88 5.47
CA GLY A 93 10.74 2.30 5.86
C GLY A 93 9.83 2.66 7.03
N SER A 94 9.46 1.70 7.89
CA SER A 94 8.39 1.88 8.87
C SER A 94 8.86 1.59 10.30
N ALA A 95 9.68 2.48 10.86
CA ALA A 95 9.94 2.53 12.30
C ALA A 95 9.46 3.83 12.96
N ARG A 96 9.36 4.94 12.20
CA ARG A 96 8.89 6.23 12.74
C ARG A 96 7.37 6.46 12.66
N LYS A 97 6.62 5.52 12.06
CA LYS A 97 5.18 5.69 11.81
C LYS A 97 4.27 5.07 12.88
N LEU A 98 4.78 4.14 13.68
CA LEU A 98 3.96 3.44 14.69
C LEU A 98 3.55 4.34 15.86
N GLU A 99 4.40 5.27 16.30
CA GLU A 99 4.08 6.11 17.46
C GLU A 99 3.03 7.18 17.14
N GLN A 100 2.95 7.65 15.89
CA GLN A 100 1.97 8.65 15.48
C GLN A 100 0.58 8.05 15.19
N GLU A 101 0.50 6.74 14.90
CA GLU A 101 -0.76 6.04 14.64
C GLU A 101 -1.49 5.65 15.95
N SER A 102 -0.78 5.49 17.08
CA SER A 102 -1.38 5.14 18.38
C SER A 102 -2.27 6.28 18.95
N SER A 103 -1.84 7.54 18.81
CA SER A 103 -2.62 8.71 19.24
C SER A 103 -3.81 9.01 18.33
N GLN A 104 -3.77 8.53 17.08
CA GLN A 104 -4.89 8.64 16.13
C GLN A 104 -5.89 7.49 16.28
N GLY A 105 -5.46 6.30 16.72
CA GLY A 105 -6.32 5.15 17.00
C GLY A 105 -7.37 5.45 18.08
N ALA A 106 -6.97 6.12 19.16
CA ALA A 106 -7.86 6.50 20.25
C ALA A 106 -8.95 7.52 19.83
N ARG A 107 -8.66 8.42 18.88
CA ARG A 107 -9.66 9.38 18.35
C ARG A 107 -10.63 8.75 17.34
N LYS A 108 -10.25 7.66 16.69
CA LYS A 108 -11.10 6.93 15.71
C LYS A 108 -12.22 6.15 16.39
N LEU A 109 -12.01 5.69 17.64
CA LEU A 109 -13.01 4.95 18.41
C LEU A 109 -14.14 5.84 18.99
N ALA A 110 -13.96 7.16 19.00
CA ALA A 110 -14.96 8.11 19.51
C ALA A 110 -16.00 8.54 18.46
N MET A 111 -15.82 8.17 17.18
CA MET A 111 -16.75 8.52 16.12
C MET A 111 -17.61 7.33 15.69
N PRO A 112 -18.89 7.55 15.37
CA PRO A 112 -19.76 6.49 14.87
C PRO A 112 -19.20 5.91 13.57
N LEU A 113 -19.27 4.59 13.43
CA LEU A 113 -18.69 3.82 12.32
C LEU A 113 -19.05 4.38 10.93
N GLY A 114 -20.29 4.84 10.74
CA GLY A 114 -20.74 5.45 9.49
C GLY A 114 -19.97 6.72 9.10
N VAL A 115 -19.56 7.54 10.07
CA VAL A 115 -18.80 8.77 9.82
C VAL A 115 -17.35 8.45 9.47
N GLU A 116 -16.75 7.46 10.13
CA GLU A 116 -15.41 7.00 9.77
C GLU A 116 -15.38 6.32 8.40
N TYR A 117 -16.40 5.53 8.07
CA TYR A 117 -16.57 4.98 6.72
C TYR A 117 -16.63 6.08 5.66
N GLN A 118 -17.47 7.11 5.85
CA GLN A 118 -17.57 8.23 4.91
C GLN A 118 -16.25 9.00 4.77
N ARG A 119 -15.52 9.22 5.88
CA ARG A 119 -14.19 9.86 5.84
C ARG A 119 -13.17 9.01 5.10
N CYS A 120 -13.16 7.71 5.34
CA CYS A 120 -12.27 6.78 4.65
C CYS A 120 -12.58 6.76 3.14
N ALA A 121 -13.85 6.64 2.78
CA ALA A 121 -14.32 6.68 1.39
C ALA A 121 -13.92 7.99 0.70
N LYS A 122 -14.14 9.14 1.35
CA LYS A 122 -13.75 10.46 0.81
C LYS A 122 -12.23 10.57 0.61
N ARG A 123 -11.43 10.19 1.62
CA ARG A 123 -9.96 10.18 1.50
C ARG A 123 -9.46 9.21 0.43
N ALA A 124 -10.13 8.09 0.21
CA ALA A 124 -9.80 7.15 -0.84
C ALA A 124 -10.12 7.76 -2.22
N GLN A 125 -11.29 8.39 -2.37
CA GLN A 125 -11.69 9.10 -3.59
C GLN A 125 -10.73 10.24 -3.93
N GLU A 126 -10.37 11.08 -2.95
CA GLU A 126 -9.41 12.18 -3.12
C GLU A 126 -8.03 11.67 -3.54
N ARG A 127 -7.51 10.62 -2.88
CA ARG A 127 -6.23 10.00 -3.26
C ARG A 127 -6.25 9.43 -4.67
N ASN A 128 -7.33 8.75 -5.06
CA ASN A 128 -7.48 8.24 -6.43
C ASN A 128 -7.62 9.37 -7.44
N GLY A 129 -8.35 10.44 -7.11
CA GLY A 129 -8.44 11.66 -7.92
C GLY A 129 -7.06 12.28 -8.16
N GLN A 130 -6.27 12.43 -7.10
CA GLN A 130 -4.92 12.99 -7.20
C GLN A 130 -3.99 12.10 -8.03
N ARG A 131 -3.99 10.79 -7.80
CA ARG A 131 -3.22 9.83 -8.61
C ARG A 131 -3.56 9.94 -10.08
N ARG A 132 -4.86 10.03 -10.39
CA ARG A 132 -5.34 10.22 -11.76
C ARG A 132 -4.83 11.54 -12.35
N ILE A 133 -4.97 12.66 -11.64
CA ILE A 133 -4.47 13.98 -12.11
C ILE A 133 -2.97 13.89 -12.41
N ASN A 134 -2.18 13.35 -11.49
CA ASN A 134 -0.72 13.24 -11.65
C ASN A 134 -0.33 12.31 -12.81
N SER A 135 -1.04 11.21 -13.02
CA SER A 135 -0.77 10.30 -14.15
C SER A 135 -1.08 10.95 -15.49
N LEU A 136 -2.10 11.80 -15.54
CA LEU A 136 -2.57 12.42 -16.77
C LEU A 136 -1.82 13.72 -17.07
N SER A 137 -1.28 14.42 -16.06
CA SER A 137 -0.50 15.65 -16.26
C SER A 137 0.82 15.40 -16.99
N GLN A 138 1.30 14.16 -17.03
CA GLN A 138 2.50 13.77 -17.77
C GLN A 138 2.21 13.46 -19.25
N LEU A 139 0.94 13.42 -19.67
CA LEU A 139 0.55 13.17 -21.04
C LEU A 139 0.50 14.49 -21.82
N SER A 140 1.58 14.80 -22.52
CA SER A 140 1.62 15.84 -23.55
C SER A 140 1.47 15.21 -24.94
N ALA A 141 0.78 15.92 -25.82
CA ALA A 141 0.80 15.62 -27.24
C ALA A 141 2.20 15.97 -27.82
N PRO A 142 2.61 15.34 -28.93
CA PRO A 142 3.92 15.57 -29.54
C PRO A 142 4.14 17.02 -30.02
N ASP A 143 3.08 17.83 -30.08
CA ASP A 143 3.09 19.26 -30.37
C ASP A 143 3.17 20.15 -29.11
N GLY A 144 3.38 19.55 -27.93
CA GLY A 144 3.52 20.25 -26.65
C GLY A 144 2.20 20.63 -25.97
N ARG A 145 1.04 20.28 -26.55
CA ARG A 145 -0.26 20.56 -25.92
C ARG A 145 -0.56 19.59 -24.79
N PHE A 146 -1.14 20.09 -23.69
CA PHE A 146 -1.63 19.24 -22.60
C PHE A 146 -2.92 18.53 -23.00
N VAL A 147 -2.95 17.21 -22.81
CA VAL A 147 -4.13 16.40 -23.13
C VAL A 147 -5.12 16.43 -21.95
N MET A 148 -6.21 17.19 -22.09
CA MET A 148 -7.26 17.23 -21.08
C MET A 148 -8.25 16.05 -21.24
N PHE A 149 -8.14 15.05 -20.38
CA PHE A 149 -9.07 13.91 -20.37
C PHE A 149 -10.37 14.22 -19.60
N SER A 150 -11.22 15.08 -20.19
CA SER A 150 -12.58 15.33 -19.70
C SER A 150 -13.56 14.22 -20.15
N ARG A 151 -14.77 14.19 -19.58
CA ARG A 151 -15.84 13.31 -20.07
C ARG A 151 -16.31 13.72 -21.47
N GLU A 152 -16.30 15.02 -21.76
CA GLU A 152 -16.68 15.58 -23.07
C GLU A 152 -15.64 15.23 -24.13
N ALA A 153 -14.35 15.36 -23.80
CA ALA A 153 -13.25 14.98 -24.69
C ALA A 153 -13.28 13.49 -25.05
N ARG A 154 -13.75 12.63 -24.14
CA ARG A 154 -13.97 11.20 -24.43
C ARG A 154 -15.11 10.95 -25.42
N LYS A 155 -16.17 11.77 -25.39
CA LYS A 155 -17.28 11.67 -26.33
C LYS A 155 -16.90 12.14 -27.74
N SER A 156 -15.92 13.04 -27.86
CA SER A 156 -15.44 13.52 -29.15
C SER A 156 -14.45 12.59 -29.85
N ILE A 157 -14.04 11.47 -29.22
CA ILE A 157 -13.15 10.50 -29.87
C ILE A 157 -13.94 9.77 -30.96
N PRO A 158 -13.48 9.75 -32.22
CA PRO A 158 -14.16 9.03 -33.29
C PRO A 158 -14.27 7.54 -32.99
N ALA A 159 -15.42 6.94 -33.29
CA ALA A 159 -15.66 5.51 -33.07
C ALA A 159 -14.62 4.62 -33.78
N SER A 160 -14.18 5.03 -34.97
CA SER A 160 -13.14 4.33 -35.73
C SER A 160 -11.81 4.21 -34.98
N ILE A 161 -11.43 5.23 -34.20
CA ILE A 161 -10.22 5.20 -33.36
C ILE A 161 -10.41 4.25 -32.18
N ILE A 162 -11.59 4.25 -31.56
CA ILE A 162 -11.91 3.33 -30.47
C ILE A 162 -11.86 1.88 -30.94
N ASP A 163 -12.42 1.60 -32.11
CA ASP A 163 -12.44 0.24 -32.67
C ASP A 163 -11.05 -0.21 -33.11
N TYR A 164 -10.23 0.70 -33.63
CA TYR A 164 -8.82 0.45 -33.88
C TYR A 164 -8.04 0.09 -32.60
N ILE A 165 -8.24 0.84 -31.51
CA ILE A 165 -7.61 0.54 -30.22
C ILE A 165 -8.04 -0.84 -29.71
N LYS A 166 -9.34 -1.16 -29.80
CA LYS A 166 -9.86 -2.48 -29.40
C LYS A 166 -9.27 -3.61 -30.25
N ALA A 167 -9.14 -3.41 -31.56
CA ALA A 167 -8.57 -4.42 -32.46
C ALA A 167 -7.11 -4.73 -32.10
N ARG A 168 -6.33 -3.73 -31.66
CA ARG A 168 -4.95 -3.94 -31.21
C ARG A 168 -4.84 -4.55 -29.81
N ASN A 169 -5.80 -4.26 -28.94
CA ASN A 169 -5.84 -4.77 -27.57
C ASN A 169 -6.88 -5.88 -27.41
N ALA A 170 -6.93 -6.83 -28.37
CA ALA A 170 -7.94 -7.89 -28.37
C ALA A 170 -7.92 -8.71 -27.07
N ALA A 171 -6.73 -9.01 -26.54
CA ALA A 171 -6.57 -9.72 -25.28
C ALA A 171 -7.21 -8.99 -24.08
N ASP A 172 -7.03 -7.66 -23.98
CA ASP A 172 -7.65 -6.87 -22.91
C ASP A 172 -9.17 -6.83 -23.03
N VAL A 173 -9.69 -6.82 -24.27
CA VAL A 173 -11.13 -6.87 -24.53
C VAL A 173 -11.72 -8.21 -24.08
N GLU A 174 -11.05 -9.32 -24.40
CA GLU A 174 -11.45 -10.66 -23.97
C GLU A 174 -11.37 -10.82 -22.45
N LEU A 175 -10.27 -10.36 -21.84
CA LEU A 175 -10.10 -10.36 -20.39
C LEU A 175 -11.20 -9.57 -19.70
N HIS A 176 -11.52 -8.37 -20.20
CA HIS A 176 -12.59 -7.55 -19.64
C HIS A 176 -13.95 -8.25 -19.75
N ARG A 177 -14.22 -8.90 -20.89
CA ARG A 177 -15.44 -9.69 -21.08
C ARG A 177 -15.52 -10.83 -20.07
N HIS A 178 -14.45 -11.62 -19.91
CA HIS A 178 -14.41 -12.74 -18.99
C HIS A 178 -14.56 -12.29 -17.53
N ALA A 179 -13.84 -11.23 -17.13
CA ALA A 179 -13.96 -10.64 -15.79
C ALA A 179 -15.38 -10.14 -15.51
N THR A 180 -16.07 -9.59 -16.51
CA THR A 180 -17.46 -9.14 -16.37
C THR A 180 -18.41 -10.31 -16.21
N GLN A 181 -18.21 -11.40 -16.96
CA GLN A 181 -18.99 -12.64 -16.82
C GLN A 181 -18.81 -13.24 -15.42
N LEU A 182 -17.57 -13.42 -14.97
CA LEU A 182 -17.27 -13.95 -13.64
C LEU A 182 -17.89 -13.09 -12.53
N LEU A 183 -17.84 -11.76 -12.67
CA LEU A 183 -18.48 -10.85 -11.72
C LEU A 183 -20.00 -11.04 -11.68
N GLN A 184 -20.65 -11.19 -12.85
CA GLN A 184 -22.10 -11.43 -12.93
C GLN A 184 -22.48 -12.78 -12.31
N GLU A 185 -21.72 -13.84 -12.57
CA GLU A 185 -21.93 -15.17 -11.99
C GLU A 185 -21.79 -15.16 -10.47
N ARG A 186 -20.69 -14.57 -9.95
CA ARG A 186 -20.49 -14.43 -8.49
C ARG A 186 -21.59 -13.59 -7.85
N ARG A 187 -22.03 -12.51 -8.51
CA ARG A 187 -23.11 -11.66 -8.01
C ARG A 187 -24.45 -12.43 -7.97
N ALA A 188 -24.77 -13.20 -9.01
CA ALA A 188 -25.97 -14.04 -9.04
C ALA A 188 -25.94 -15.12 -7.94
N LYS A 189 -24.78 -15.77 -7.72
CA LYS A 189 -24.58 -16.73 -6.64
C LYS A 189 -24.80 -16.10 -5.26
N HIS A 190 -24.22 -14.92 -5.01
CA HIS A 190 -24.41 -14.23 -3.73
C HIS A 190 -25.84 -13.74 -3.50
N VAL A 191 -26.57 -13.36 -4.56
CA VAL A 191 -28.01 -13.05 -4.46
C VAL A 191 -28.80 -14.31 -4.12
N ALA A 192 -28.54 -15.43 -4.79
CA ALA A 192 -29.20 -16.70 -4.51
C ALA A 192 -28.92 -17.23 -3.09
N GLU A 193 -27.71 -16.99 -2.56
CA GLU A 193 -27.32 -17.32 -1.19
C GLU A 193 -27.83 -16.29 -0.15
N GLY A 194 -28.55 -15.25 -0.56
CA GLY A 194 -29.05 -14.19 0.32
C GLY A 194 -27.96 -13.30 0.96
N LYS A 195 -26.72 -13.40 0.46
CA LYS A 195 -25.56 -12.60 0.91
C LYS A 195 -25.60 -11.18 0.34
N LEU A 196 -26.15 -11.02 -0.86
CA LEU A 196 -26.45 -9.70 -1.43
C LEU A 196 -27.93 -9.41 -1.25
N GLN A 197 -28.25 -8.41 -0.43
CA GLN A 197 -29.58 -7.80 -0.39
C GLN A 197 -29.59 -6.56 -1.27
N ASP A 198 -30.72 -6.29 -1.90
CA ASP A 198 -30.92 -5.05 -2.63
C ASP A 198 -30.72 -3.87 -1.68
N LEU A 199 -29.95 -2.88 -2.13
CA LEU A 199 -29.82 -1.65 -1.39
C LEU A 199 -31.22 -1.04 -1.21
N PRO A 200 -31.56 -0.52 -0.03
CA PRO A 200 -32.82 0.16 0.15
C PRO A 200 -32.95 1.24 -0.93
N PRO A 201 -34.13 1.38 -1.56
CA PRO A 201 -34.34 2.37 -2.60
C PRO A 201 -33.88 3.71 -2.06
N ALA A 202 -32.99 4.37 -2.81
CA ALA A 202 -32.53 5.69 -2.44
C ALA A 202 -33.77 6.55 -2.19
N GLY A 203 -33.93 7.04 -0.96
CA GLY A 203 -34.99 7.99 -0.63
C GLY A 203 -34.93 9.17 -1.61
N PRO A 204 -36.04 9.92 -1.77
CA PRO A 204 -36.09 11.03 -2.70
C PRO A 204 -34.85 11.89 -2.51
N ALA A 205 -34.03 12.00 -3.57
CA ALA A 205 -32.83 12.81 -3.55
C ALA A 205 -33.25 14.18 -3.02
N PRO A 206 -32.58 14.74 -1.98
CA PRO A 206 -32.91 16.07 -1.52
C PRO A 206 -32.82 16.98 -2.73
N LEU A 207 -33.96 17.55 -3.12
CA LEU A 207 -34.02 18.58 -4.14
C LEU A 207 -32.98 19.61 -3.73
N VAL A 208 -31.89 19.70 -4.48
CA VAL A 208 -30.84 20.70 -4.27
C VAL A 208 -31.50 22.04 -4.61
N GLN A 209 -32.23 22.61 -3.65
CA GLN A 209 -32.98 23.86 -3.82
C GLN A 209 -32.06 25.07 -3.93
N ASN A 210 -30.75 24.90 -3.80
CA ASN A 210 -29.76 25.92 -4.08
C ASN A 210 -28.60 25.28 -4.85
N PRO A 211 -28.56 25.38 -6.19
CA PRO A 211 -27.30 25.18 -6.88
C PRO A 211 -26.34 26.22 -6.31
N LEU A 212 -25.33 25.76 -5.57
CA LEU A 212 -24.18 26.59 -5.23
C LEU A 212 -23.73 27.27 -6.52
N PRO A 213 -23.64 28.62 -6.58
CA PRO A 213 -23.20 29.29 -7.78
C PRO A 213 -21.77 28.82 -8.06
N LEU A 214 -21.64 27.92 -9.03
CA LEU A 214 -20.37 27.59 -9.64
C LEU A 214 -19.86 28.90 -10.25
N LYS A 215 -19.01 29.61 -9.51
CA LYS A 215 -18.28 30.76 -10.06
C LYS A 215 -17.60 30.24 -11.33
N PRO A 216 -17.85 30.84 -12.51
CA PRO A 216 -17.19 30.41 -13.72
C PRO A 216 -15.68 30.48 -13.48
N PHE A 217 -15.01 29.34 -13.67
CA PHE A 217 -13.57 29.27 -13.63
C PHE A 217 -13.06 30.24 -14.71
N LYS A 218 -12.44 31.35 -14.30
CA LYS A 218 -11.79 32.26 -15.24
C LYS A 218 -10.58 31.51 -15.79
N ILE A 219 -10.71 30.97 -16.99
CA ILE A 219 -9.58 30.43 -17.75
C ILE A 219 -8.67 31.63 -18.04
N PRO A 220 -7.42 31.65 -17.53
CA PRO A 220 -6.48 32.69 -17.90
C PRO A 220 -6.29 32.64 -19.42
N LYS A 221 -6.54 33.78 -20.07
CA LYS A 221 -6.37 33.98 -21.51
C LYS A 221 -4.91 33.64 -21.84
N PRO A 222 -4.62 32.79 -22.84
CA PRO A 222 -3.24 32.52 -23.21
C PRO A 222 -2.60 33.86 -23.61
N GLU A 223 -1.56 34.26 -22.89
CA GLU A 223 -0.66 35.31 -23.33
C GLU A 223 -0.18 34.91 -24.73
N GLN A 224 -0.49 35.75 -25.70
CA GLN A 224 0.04 35.64 -27.05
C GLN A 224 1.55 35.82 -26.94
N GLN A 225 2.28 34.70 -26.88
CA GLN A 225 3.72 34.72 -27.09
C GLN A 225 3.95 35.29 -28.48
N GLY A 226 4.77 36.33 -28.50
CA GLY A 226 5.01 37.18 -29.65
C GLY A 226 5.37 36.39 -30.90
N THR A 227 4.87 36.90 -32.01
CA THR A 227 5.34 36.63 -33.36
C THR A 227 6.86 36.68 -33.42
N HIS A 228 7.52 35.52 -33.51
CA HIS A 228 8.86 35.45 -34.08
C HIS A 228 8.72 35.75 -35.58
N GLN A 229 9.05 36.98 -35.98
CA GLN A 229 9.39 37.25 -37.37
C GLN A 229 10.72 36.53 -37.67
N PRO A 230 10.80 35.72 -38.73
CA PRO A 230 12.09 35.37 -39.30
C PRO A 230 12.60 36.60 -40.06
N SER A 231 13.68 37.20 -39.57
CA SER A 231 14.46 38.13 -40.38
C SER A 231 15.17 37.32 -41.46
N ASP A 232 14.73 37.49 -42.70
CA ASP A 232 15.56 37.27 -43.88
C ASP A 232 16.72 38.27 -43.83
N GLU A 233 17.96 37.79 -43.77
CA GLU A 233 19.11 38.53 -44.27
C GLU A 233 19.93 37.63 -45.21
N LEU A 234 20.25 38.23 -46.36
CA LEU A 234 21.08 37.74 -47.46
C LEU A 234 22.53 37.49 -47.07
#